data_AF-A0A1E4RK50-F1
#
_entry.id   AF-A0A1E4RK50-F1
#
_cell.length_a   1.000
_cell.length_b   1.000
_cell.length_c   1.000
_cell.angle_alpha   90.00
_cell.angle_beta   90.00
_cell.angle_gamma   90.00
#
_symmetry.space_group_name_H-M   'P 1'
#
loop_
_entity.id
_entity.type
_entity.pdbx_description
1 polymer ?
#
loop_
_entity_poly.entity_id
_entity_poly.type
_entity_poly.pdbx_seq_one_letter_code
_entity_poly.pdbx_strand_id
1 'polypeptide(L)'
;MSLTRKVRNYKEAKESLDAKYLSLLDENNKEYTTEDEESFNLDITKAVGLLVEMDKIFYHFNALKSYLDISKTHLTEEEKNLVYDMSKFQERLEKKMPIPEIFTCVPDMAILRRESRESAKEAGKVAFQIEQSNLTSTP
;
A
#
# COMPACT_ATOMS: atom_id res chain seq x y z
N MET A 1 -14.61 -17.35 -14.13
CA MET A 1 -13.13 -17.19 -14.17
C MET A 1 -12.55 -17.98 -13.00
N SER A 2 -11.62 -18.92 -13.22
CA SER A 2 -11.10 -19.82 -12.15
C SER A 2 -10.38 -19.03 -11.05
N LEU A 3 -10.52 -19.45 -9.79
CA LEU A 3 -9.86 -18.84 -8.62
C LEU A 3 -8.34 -18.80 -8.79
N THR A 4 -7.74 -19.88 -9.32
CA THR A 4 -6.31 -19.95 -9.62
C THR A 4 -5.86 -18.83 -10.56
N ARG A 5 -6.68 -18.50 -11.57
CA ARG A 5 -6.41 -17.40 -12.50
C ARG A 5 -6.50 -16.05 -11.80
N LYS A 6 -7.46 -15.85 -10.89
CA LYS A 6 -7.57 -14.60 -10.11
C LYS A 6 -6.36 -14.38 -9.20
N VAL A 7 -5.92 -15.43 -8.49
CA VAL A 7 -4.74 -15.38 -7.62
C VAL A 7 -3.49 -15.04 -8.41
N ARG A 8 -3.30 -15.68 -9.57
CA ARG A 8 -2.17 -15.41 -10.45
C ARG A 8 -2.18 -13.96 -10.95
N ASN A 9 -3.31 -13.50 -11.49
CA ASN A 9 -3.44 -12.13 -11.99
C ASN A 9 -3.17 -11.09 -10.89
N TYR A 10 -3.63 -11.34 -9.66
CA TYR A 10 -3.36 -10.48 -8.51
C TYR A 10 -1.86 -10.44 -8.18
N LYS A 11 -1.17 -11.59 -8.15
CA LYS A 11 0.27 -11.65 -7.89
C LYS A 11 1.07 -10.88 -8.95
N GLU A 12 0.78 -11.11 -10.23
CA GLU A 12 1.41 -10.41 -11.35
C GLU A 12 1.20 -8.89 -11.25
N ALA A 13 -0.01 -8.45 -10.91
CA ALA A 13 -0.30 -7.03 -10.72
C ALA A 13 0.45 -6.43 -9.51
N LYS A 14 0.56 -7.16 -8.39
CA LYS A 14 1.30 -6.71 -7.21
C LYS A 14 2.80 -6.62 -7.47
N GLU A 15 3.38 -7.62 -8.13
CA GLU A 15 4.79 -7.62 -8.52
C GLU A 15 5.11 -6.47 -9.48
N SER A 16 4.24 -6.23 -10.47
CA SER A 16 4.38 -5.07 -11.37
C SER A 16 4.34 -3.75 -10.60
N LEU A 17 3.45 -3.61 -9.62
CA LEU A 17 3.36 -2.39 -8.82
C LEU A 17 4.61 -2.18 -7.95
N ASP A 18 5.14 -3.24 -7.34
CA ASP A 18 6.38 -3.16 -6.55
C ASP A 18 7.59 -2.79 -7.43
N ALA A 19 7.64 -3.31 -8.66
CA ALA A 19 8.67 -2.93 -9.62
C ALA A 19 8.60 -1.44 -9.99
N LYS A 20 7.40 -0.87 -10.18
CA LYS A 20 7.22 0.57 -10.41
C LYS A 20 7.66 1.41 -9.21
N TYR A 21 7.41 0.95 -7.99
CA TYR A 21 7.91 1.62 -6.79
C TYR A 21 9.44 1.62 -6.72
N LEU A 22 10.08 0.50 -7.07
CA LEU A 22 11.55 0.40 -7.12
C LEU A 22 12.15 1.28 -8.22
N SER A 23 11.54 1.34 -9.40
CA SER A 23 12.05 2.20 -10.48
C SER A 23 12.00 3.68 -10.10
N LEU A 24 10.96 4.13 -9.39
CA LEU A 24 10.92 5.50 -8.87
C LEU A 24 12.03 5.79 -7.85
N LEU A 25 12.41 4.81 -7.02
CA LEU A 25 13.52 4.98 -6.09
C LEU A 25 14.85 5.09 -6.85
N ASP A 26 15.04 4.26 -7.88
CA ASP A 26 16.25 4.28 -8.70
C ASP A 26 16.38 5.57 -9.55
N GLU A 27 15.25 6.06 -10.08
CA GLU A 27 15.20 7.31 -10.86
C GLU A 27 15.48 8.54 -9.99
N ASN A 28 14.97 8.57 -8.76
CA ASN A 28 15.18 9.67 -7.82
C ASN A 28 16.51 9.60 -7.04
N ASN A 29 17.19 8.44 -7.06
CA ASN A 29 18.55 8.28 -6.54
C ASN A 29 19.62 8.79 -7.51
N LYS A 30 19.27 9.19 -8.73
CA LYS A 30 20.19 9.90 -9.64
C LYS A 30 20.36 11.32 -9.11
N GLU A 31 21.44 11.53 -8.36
CA GLU A 31 21.92 12.80 -7.80
C GLU A 31 21.43 14.03 -8.56
N TYR A 32 20.54 14.80 -7.93
CA TYR A 32 20.45 16.24 -8.19
C TYR A 32 21.65 16.89 -7.49
N THR A 33 22.83 16.84 -8.13
CA THR A 33 23.93 17.75 -7.80
C THR A 33 23.50 19.16 -8.23
N THR A 34 22.78 19.84 -7.33
CA THR A 34 22.51 21.27 -7.49
C THR A 34 23.41 22.00 -6.49
N GLU A 35 24.35 22.74 -7.05
CA GLU A 35 25.36 23.57 -6.35
C GLU A 35 24.76 24.80 -5.64
N ASP A 36 23.44 24.85 -5.43
CA ASP A 36 22.74 25.96 -4.78
C ASP A 36 22.32 25.58 -3.35
N GLU A 37 23.29 25.66 -2.45
CA GLU A 37 23.11 25.65 -1.01
C GLU A 37 22.30 26.89 -0.58
N GLU A 38 20.98 26.77 -0.36
CA GLU A 38 20.25 27.51 0.71
C GLU A 38 18.73 27.30 0.72
N SER A 39 18.11 26.71 -0.31
CA SER A 39 16.67 26.46 -0.31
C SER A 39 16.36 25.08 0.25
N PHE A 40 15.91 24.99 1.50
CA PHE A 40 14.99 23.99 2.09
C PHE A 40 14.81 22.66 1.30
N ASN A 41 15.91 21.99 0.94
CA ASN A 41 15.88 20.70 0.26
C ASN A 41 15.60 19.67 1.34
N LEU A 42 14.34 19.60 1.76
CA LEU A 42 13.77 18.35 2.23
C LEU A 42 14.23 17.32 1.19
N ASP A 43 15.07 16.38 1.62
CA ASP A 43 15.64 15.37 0.74
C ASP A 43 14.47 14.54 0.18
N ILE A 44 13.94 14.98 -0.97
CA ILE A 44 12.73 14.44 -1.59
C ILE A 44 12.95 12.97 -1.89
N THR A 45 14.17 12.58 -2.25
CA THR A 45 14.56 11.18 -2.46
C THR A 45 14.37 10.36 -1.18
N LYS A 46 14.87 10.83 -0.03
CA LYS A 46 14.59 10.18 1.26
C LYS A 46 13.10 10.17 1.60
N ALA A 47 12.39 11.27 1.33
CA ALA A 47 10.97 11.39 1.62
C ALA A 47 10.13 10.42 0.77
N VAL A 48 10.46 10.25 -0.51
CA VAL A 48 9.90 9.24 -1.42
C VAL A 48 10.21 7.85 -0.89
N GLY A 49 11.47 7.55 -0.54
CA GLY A 49 11.86 6.27 0.06
C GLY A 49 11.04 5.91 1.29
N LEU A 50 10.89 6.83 2.24
CA LEU A 50 10.08 6.65 3.43
C LEU A 50 8.59 6.45 3.08
N LEU A 51 8.08 7.16 2.08
CA LEU A 51 6.70 7.06 1.64
C LEU A 51 6.40 5.68 1.01
N VAL A 52 7.34 5.14 0.23
CA VAL A 52 7.26 3.77 -0.33
C VAL A 52 7.23 2.72 0.78
N GLU A 53 8.14 2.80 1.75
CA GLU A 53 8.17 1.84 2.85
C GLU A 53 6.91 1.92 3.71
N MET A 54 6.42 3.13 3.96
CA MET A 54 5.14 3.35 4.63
C MET A 54 3.98 2.70 3.87
N ASP A 55 3.93 2.82 2.55
CA ASP A 55 2.91 2.18 1.72
C ASP A 55 2.97 0.65 1.78
N LYS A 56 4.18 0.06 1.77
CA LYS A 56 4.34 -1.40 1.90
C LYS A 56 3.81 -1.90 3.23
N ILE A 57 4.09 -1.20 4.33
CA ILE A 57 3.57 -1.56 5.67
C ILE A 57 2.04 -1.49 5.66
N PHE A 58 1.47 -0.38 5.20
CA PHE A 58 0.03 -0.19 5.21
C PHE A 58 -0.70 -1.01 4.14
N TYR A 59 -0.01 -1.52 3.12
CA TYR A 59 -0.58 -2.45 2.15
C TYR A 59 -1.17 -3.68 2.88
N HIS A 60 -0.38 -4.32 3.75
CA HIS A 60 -0.81 -5.50 4.48
C HIS A 60 -1.98 -5.21 5.42
N PHE A 61 -1.92 -4.08 6.13
CA PHE A 61 -3.02 -3.65 6.99
C PHE A 61 -4.31 -3.40 6.18
N ASN A 62 -4.22 -2.71 5.03
CA ASN A 62 -5.37 -2.43 4.18
C ASN A 62 -5.95 -3.70 3.56
N ALA A 63 -5.11 -4.69 3.22
CA ALA A 63 -5.56 -5.99 2.75
C ALA A 63 -6.32 -6.76 3.83
N LEU A 64 -5.77 -6.81 5.06
CA LEU A 64 -6.42 -7.44 6.21
C LEU A 64 -7.76 -6.75 6.52
N LYS A 65 -7.76 -5.41 6.61
CA LYS A 65 -8.96 -4.62 6.84
C LYS A 65 -10.03 -4.90 5.78
N SER A 66 -9.64 -4.90 4.51
CA SER A 66 -10.56 -5.23 3.42
C SER A 66 -11.12 -6.65 3.50
N TYR A 67 -10.31 -7.62 3.93
CA TYR A 67 -10.79 -8.98 4.16
C TYR A 67 -11.84 -9.00 5.29
N LEU A 68 -11.54 -8.37 6.44
CA LEU A 68 -12.44 -8.31 7.60
C LEU A 68 -13.78 -7.62 7.26
N ASP A 69 -13.73 -6.54 6.49
CA ASP A 69 -14.92 -5.80 6.04
C ASP A 69 -15.85 -6.68 5.19
N ILE A 70 -15.29 -7.59 4.39
CA ILE A 70 -16.04 -8.45 3.46
C ILE A 70 -16.48 -9.74 4.12
N SER A 71 -15.62 -10.34 4.94
CA SER A 71 -15.89 -11.61 5.61
C SER A 71 -16.99 -11.47 6.66
N LYS A 72 -17.29 -10.24 7.10
CA LYS A 72 -18.22 -9.96 8.21
C LYS A 72 -17.88 -10.78 9.46
N THR A 73 -16.59 -11.07 9.63
CA THR A 73 -16.08 -11.79 10.80
C THR A 73 -16.51 -11.03 12.04
N HIS A 74 -17.04 -11.75 13.03
CA HIS A 74 -17.41 -11.16 14.31
C HIS A 74 -16.13 -10.89 15.10
N LEU A 75 -15.64 -9.67 15.00
CA LEU A 75 -14.52 -9.19 15.80
C LEU A 75 -14.98 -8.93 17.24
N THR A 76 -14.14 -9.31 18.19
CA THR A 76 -14.22 -8.87 19.58
C THR A 76 -14.01 -7.35 19.67
N GLU A 77 -14.42 -6.74 20.78
CA GLU A 77 -14.21 -5.29 20.99
C GLU A 77 -12.71 -4.93 21.02
N GLU A 78 -11.86 -5.80 21.56
CA GLU A 78 -10.40 -5.63 21.54
C GLU A 78 -9.85 -5.59 20.11
N GLU A 79 -10.29 -6.51 19.25
CA GLU A 79 -9.88 -6.54 17.84
C GLU A 79 -10.40 -5.32 17.06
N LYS A 80 -11.63 -4.88 17.32
CA LYS A 80 -12.18 -3.66 16.71
C LYS A 80 -11.36 -2.44 17.09
N ASN A 81 -11.01 -2.31 18.37
CA ASN A 81 -10.17 -1.22 18.87
C ASN A 81 -8.78 -1.26 18.21
N LEU A 82 -8.19 -2.45 18.04
CA LEU A 82 -6.91 -2.59 17.35
C LEU A 82 -6.96 -2.11 15.89
N VAL A 83 -7.99 -2.50 15.13
CA VAL A 83 -8.16 -2.04 13.73
C VAL A 83 -8.38 -0.52 13.67
N TYR A 84 -9.13 0.02 14.63
CA TYR A 84 -9.35 1.47 14.76
C TYR A 84 -8.04 2.21 15.05
N ASP A 85 -7.27 1.76 16.04
CA ASP A 85 -6.00 2.37 16.43
C ASP A 85 -4.96 2.32 15.32
N MET A 86 -4.90 1.21 14.59
CA MET A 86 -4.05 1.09 13.40
C MET A 86 -4.45 2.07 12.29
N SER A 87 -5.76 2.26 12.06
CA SER A 87 -6.25 3.27 11.10
C SER A 87 -5.85 4.68 11.54
N LYS A 88 -5.97 5.00 12.84
CA LYS A 88 -5.55 6.29 13.40
C LYS A 88 -4.04 6.48 13.39
N PHE A 89 -3.27 5.42 13.56
CA PHE A 89 -1.83 5.47 13.40
C PHE A 89 -1.43 5.81 11.96
N GLN A 90 -2.05 5.17 10.96
CA GLN A 90 -1.85 5.50 9.56
C GLN A 90 -2.16 6.97 9.26
N GLU A 91 -3.35 7.45 9.66
CA GLU A 91 -3.75 8.86 9.45
C GLU A 91 -2.73 9.84 10.07
N ARG A 92 -2.21 9.54 11.26
CA ARG A 92 -1.23 10.39 11.94
C ARG A 92 0.13 10.39 11.24
N LEU A 93 0.57 9.25 10.70
CA LEU A 93 1.80 9.19 9.92
C LEU A 93 1.67 9.93 8.60
N GLU A 94 0.55 9.75 7.88
CA GLU A 94 0.31 10.46 6.61
C GLU A 94 0.34 11.99 6.79
N LYS A 95 -0.19 12.50 7.91
CA LYS A 95 -0.14 13.95 8.22
C LYS A 95 1.25 14.50 8.52
N LYS A 96 2.20 13.65 8.94
CA LYS A 96 3.59 14.05 9.21
C LYS A 96 4.47 13.98 7.96
N MET A 97 3.98 13.32 6.91
CA MET A 97 4.72 13.17 5.67
C MET A 97 4.46 14.36 4.75
N PRO A 98 5.49 14.85 4.04
CA PRO A 98 5.38 15.92 3.06
C PRO A 98 4.82 15.39 1.74
N ILE A 99 3.63 14.75 1.80
CA ILE A 99 2.99 14.08 0.66
C ILE A 99 2.69 15.07 -0.49
N PRO A 100 2.14 16.28 -0.24
CA PRO A 100 1.88 17.24 -1.31
C PRO A 100 3.15 17.66 -2.07
N GLU A 101 4.25 17.87 -1.35
CA GLU A 101 5.55 18.23 -1.91
C GLU A 101 6.09 17.06 -2.75
N ILE A 102 6.02 15.83 -2.21
CA ILE A 102 6.40 14.62 -2.94
C ILE A 102 5.59 14.48 -4.24
N PHE A 103 4.28 14.74 -4.23
CA PHE A 103 3.45 14.65 -5.44
C PHE A 103 3.76 15.74 -6.47
N THR A 104 4.25 16.89 -6.02
CA THR A 104 4.67 17.96 -6.92
C THR A 104 5.96 17.57 -7.63
N CYS A 105 6.91 16.94 -6.91
CA CYS A 105 8.19 16.51 -7.47
C CYS A 105 8.11 15.18 -8.23
N VAL A 106 7.25 14.26 -7.77
CA VAL A 106 7.07 12.91 -8.32
C VAL A 106 5.57 12.63 -8.48
N PRO A 107 4.92 13.18 -9.53
CA PRO A 107 3.47 13.05 -9.73
C PRO A 107 2.97 11.61 -9.82
N ASP A 108 3.77 10.72 -10.41
CA ASP A 108 3.46 9.29 -10.53
C ASP A 108 3.24 8.61 -9.18
N MET A 109 3.83 9.14 -8.11
CA MET A 109 3.66 8.62 -6.76
C MET A 109 2.20 8.69 -6.28
N ALA A 110 1.44 9.70 -6.71
CA ALA A 110 0.02 9.82 -6.37
C ALA A 110 -0.80 8.68 -7.01
N ILE A 111 -0.45 8.32 -8.26
CA ILE A 111 -1.10 7.24 -9.01
C ILE A 111 -0.74 5.90 -8.38
N LEU A 112 0.55 5.63 -8.13
CA LEU A 112 1.00 4.37 -7.54
C LEU A 112 0.41 4.13 -6.15
N ARG A 113 0.31 5.16 -5.32
CA ARG A 113 -0.34 5.07 -4.00
C ARG A 113 -1.80 4.65 -4.11
N ARG A 114 -2.52 5.21 -5.09
CA ARG A 114 -3.91 4.82 -5.34
C ARG A 114 -4.00 3.38 -5.82
N GLU A 115 -3.20 3.00 -6.81
CA GLU A 115 -3.13 1.61 -7.32
C GLU A 115 -2.78 0.62 -6.20
N SER A 116 -1.87 0.98 -5.30
CA SER A 116 -1.47 0.19 -4.12
C SER A 116 -2.63 -0.04 -3.16
N ARG A 117 -3.38 1.02 -2.83
CA ARG A 117 -4.57 0.91 -1.95
C ARG A 117 -5.68 0.09 -2.59
N GLU A 118 -5.90 0.22 -3.90
CA GLU A 118 -6.88 -0.57 -4.65
C GLU A 118 -6.46 -2.05 -4.74
N SER A 119 -5.18 -2.30 -5.00
CA SER A 119 -4.59 -3.65 -5.02
C SER A 119 -4.68 -4.34 -3.65
N ALA A 120 -4.43 -3.62 -2.55
CA ALA A 120 -4.61 -4.14 -1.20
C ALA A 120 -6.06 -4.58 -0.93
N LYS A 121 -7.05 -3.78 -1.36
CA LYS A 121 -8.47 -4.15 -1.25
C LYS A 121 -8.79 -5.41 -2.07
N GLU A 122 -8.22 -5.53 -3.27
CA GLU A 122 -8.40 -6.73 -4.09
C GLU A 122 -7.75 -7.96 -3.45
N ALA A 123 -6.60 -7.80 -2.78
CA ALA A 123 -5.97 -8.87 -2.01
C ALA A 123 -6.91 -9.45 -0.95
N GLY A 124 -7.59 -8.57 -0.19
CA GLY A 124 -8.56 -8.99 0.83
C GLY A 124 -9.74 -9.77 0.25
N LYS A 125 -10.27 -9.33 -0.91
CA LYS A 125 -11.33 -10.05 -1.64
C LYS A 125 -10.87 -11.42 -2.13
N VAL A 126 -9.68 -11.51 -2.70
CA VAL A 126 -9.12 -12.76 -3.21
C VAL A 126 -8.91 -13.73 -2.05
N ALA A 127 -8.35 -13.28 -0.92
CA ALA A 127 -8.17 -14.10 0.28
C ALA A 127 -9.51 -14.70 0.77
N PHE A 128 -10.56 -13.87 0.85
CA PHE A 128 -11.89 -14.34 1.24
C PHE A 128 -12.48 -15.37 0.27
N GLN A 129 -12.30 -15.17 -1.04
CA GLN A 129 -12.76 -16.13 -2.06
C GLN A 129 -12.02 -17.48 -1.96
N ILE A 130 -10.73 -17.47 -1.62
CA ILE A 130 -9.95 -18.69 -1.39
C ILE A 130 -10.53 -19.46 -0.20
N GLU A 131 -10.75 -18.76 0.92
CA GLU A 131 -11.30 -19.37 2.13
C GLU A 131 -12.69 -19.98 1.89
N GLN A 132 -13.59 -19.26 1.22
CA GLN A 132 -14.91 -19.79 0.86
C GLN A 132 -14.80 -21.05 -0.01
N SER A 133 -13.90 -21.05 -1.00
CA SER A 133 -13.71 -22.19 -1.87
C SER A 133 -13.20 -23.41 -1.10
N ASN A 134 -12.32 -23.21 -0.12
CA ASN A 134 -11.83 -24.28 0.75
C ASN A 134 -12.94 -24.84 1.65
N LEU A 135 -13.78 -23.98 2.24
CA LEU A 135 -14.93 -24.42 3.05
C LEU A 135 -15.90 -25.29 2.24
N THR A 136 -16.19 -24.91 1.00
CA THR A 136 -17.06 -25.70 0.10
C THR A 136 -16.44 -26.99 -0.43
N SER A 137 -15.12 -27.19 -0.28
CA SER A 137 -14.40 -28.37 -0.76
C SER A 137 -14.17 -29.43 0.32
N THR A 138 -14.68 -29.20 1.53
CA THR A 138 -14.55 -30.14 2.66
C THR A 138 -15.78 -31.08 2.65
N PRO A 139 -15.60 -32.41 2.51
CA PRO A 139 -16.70 -33.38 2.43
C PRO A 139 -17.47 -33.57 3.74
#